data_AF-A0A7I7TE90-F1
#
_entry.id   AF-A0A7I7TE90-F1
#
_cell.length_a   1.000
_cell.length_b   1.000
_cell.length_c   1.000
_cell.angle_alpha   90.00
_cell.angle_beta   90.00
_cell.angle_gamma   90.00
#
_symmetry.space_group_name_H-M   'P 1'
#
loop_
_entity.id
_entity.type
_entity.pdbx_description
1 polymer ?
#
loop_
_entity_poly.entity_id
_entity_poly.type
_entity_poly.pdbx_seq_one_letter_code
_entity_poly.pdbx_strand_id
1 'polypeptide(L)'
;MEKVIVTLRTGAADDQWAEQMRGPVAQELLALGLPGLTVNVRDSDVRDSLMTLTTLDPPVQALVSLWTQQYYGDQVLMALELLGHQAEEIAAYLVTESAPLPPPPTPLGERAPGLSNMALLRRPPDMDEPTWLSRWHGNHTPVAIATQSTFGYVQNYVVRALTENAPVINAIVEELFPIESVSSLHAFFGAADDADLQSRMEQMVASTAAFGANVNIDAVPTSRYLYRSPFQAGPA
;
A
#
# COMPACT_ATOMS: atom_id res chain seq x y z
N MET A 1 19.77 5.72 1.23
CA MET A 1 18.87 4.76 0.58
C MET A 1 17.49 5.37 0.57
N GLU A 2 16.86 5.36 -0.59
CA GLU A 2 15.57 5.98 -0.89
C GLU A 2 14.56 4.89 -1.24
N LYS A 3 13.28 5.20 -1.13
CA LYS A 3 12.18 4.30 -1.52
C LYS A 3 11.33 4.96 -2.60
N VAL A 4 11.05 4.21 -3.66
CA VAL A 4 10.13 4.58 -4.73
C VAL A 4 8.95 3.62 -4.71
N ILE A 5 7.72 4.13 -4.74
CA ILE A 5 6.51 3.32 -4.91
C ILE A 5 5.91 3.64 -6.27
N VAL A 6 5.66 2.61 -7.06
CA VAL A 6 5.05 2.72 -8.39
C VAL A 6 3.65 2.12 -8.32
N THR A 7 2.62 2.92 -8.63
CA THR A 7 1.24 2.45 -8.79
C THR A 7 1.02 2.06 -10.25
N LEU A 8 0.43 0.89 -10.49
CA LEU A 8 0.08 0.39 -11.81
C LEU A 8 -1.45 0.44 -11.96
N ARG A 9 -1.93 1.18 -12.96
CA ARG A 9 -3.35 1.39 -13.24
C ARG A 9 -3.73 0.76 -14.57
N THR A 10 -4.76 -0.08 -14.54
CA THR A 10 -5.30 -0.76 -15.72
C THR A 10 -6.72 -1.27 -15.45
N GLY A 11 -7.56 -1.25 -16.48
CA GLY A 11 -8.90 -1.85 -16.47
C GLY A 11 -8.91 -3.35 -16.79
N ALA A 12 -7.78 -3.92 -17.23
CA ALA A 12 -7.69 -5.27 -17.79
C ALA A 12 -6.96 -6.29 -16.91
N ALA A 13 -6.66 -5.96 -15.64
CA ALA A 13 -5.97 -6.89 -14.74
C ALA A 13 -6.81 -8.13 -14.42
N ASP A 14 -6.37 -9.29 -14.89
CA ASP A 14 -6.91 -10.62 -14.56
C ASP A 14 -5.90 -11.44 -13.73
N ASP A 15 -6.19 -12.72 -13.51
CA ASP A 15 -5.32 -13.60 -12.72
C ASP A 15 -4.01 -13.92 -13.45
N GLN A 16 -4.03 -13.99 -14.79
CA GLN A 16 -2.83 -14.18 -15.59
C GLN A 16 -1.89 -12.96 -15.45
N TRP A 17 -2.45 -11.75 -15.50
CA TRP A 17 -1.70 -10.52 -15.25
C TRP A 17 -1.11 -10.49 -13.84
N ALA A 18 -1.88 -10.87 -12.83
CA ALA A 18 -1.39 -10.93 -11.46
C ALA A 18 -0.25 -11.95 -11.30
N GLU A 19 -0.34 -13.11 -11.94
CA GLU A 19 0.72 -14.12 -12.03
C GLU A 19 1.98 -13.59 -12.71
N GLN A 20 1.85 -12.81 -13.79
CA GLN A 20 2.98 -12.16 -14.45
C GLN A 20 3.69 -11.19 -13.50
N MET A 21 2.92 -10.35 -12.79
CA MET A 21 3.44 -9.36 -11.85
C MET A 21 4.23 -9.98 -10.69
N ARG A 22 3.72 -11.08 -10.11
CA ARG A 22 4.39 -11.82 -9.02
C ARG A 22 5.34 -12.93 -9.49
N GLY A 23 5.64 -12.98 -10.79
CA GLY A 23 6.47 -14.02 -11.37
C GLY A 23 7.55 -13.39 -12.26
N PRO A 24 7.45 -13.53 -13.59
CA PRO A 24 8.44 -12.98 -14.53
C PRO A 24 8.82 -11.52 -14.28
N VAL A 25 7.83 -10.63 -14.09
CA VAL A 25 8.07 -9.19 -13.86
C VAL A 25 8.87 -8.96 -12.57
N ALA A 26 8.51 -9.64 -11.47
CA ALA A 26 9.24 -9.54 -10.22
C ALA A 26 10.70 -10.05 -10.34
N GLN A 27 10.93 -11.11 -11.12
CA GLN A 27 12.27 -11.65 -11.36
C GLN A 27 13.14 -10.68 -12.17
N GLU A 28 12.57 -10.04 -13.20
CA GLU A 28 13.28 -9.03 -13.98
C GLU A 28 13.63 -7.80 -13.13
N LEU A 29 12.70 -7.34 -12.28
CA LEU A 29 12.98 -6.27 -11.32
C LEU A 29 14.09 -6.64 -10.32
N LEU A 30 14.10 -7.88 -9.81
CA LEU A 30 15.17 -8.36 -8.92
C LEU A 30 16.54 -8.37 -9.61
N ALA A 31 16.57 -8.72 -10.89
CA ALA A 31 17.79 -8.76 -11.69
C ALA A 31 18.43 -7.37 -11.88
N LEU A 32 17.67 -6.28 -11.70
CA LEU A 32 18.21 -4.91 -11.68
C LEU A 32 19.12 -4.63 -10.48
N GLY A 33 19.17 -5.53 -9.49
CA GLY A 33 20.08 -5.40 -8.34
C GLY A 33 19.58 -4.39 -7.29
N LEU A 34 18.27 -4.20 -7.17
CA LEU A 34 17.64 -3.30 -6.21
C LEU A 34 17.96 -3.73 -4.77
N PRO A 35 18.31 -2.82 -3.85
CA PRO A 35 18.42 -3.12 -2.41
C PRO A 35 17.18 -3.74 -1.77
N GLY A 36 15.99 -3.44 -2.27
CA GLY A 36 14.73 -3.98 -1.77
C GLY A 36 13.64 -3.99 -2.85
N LEU A 37 12.75 -4.98 -2.78
CA LEU A 37 11.62 -5.14 -3.69
C LEU A 37 10.44 -5.79 -2.96
N THR A 38 9.29 -5.13 -3.01
CA THR A 38 7.99 -5.68 -2.62
C THR A 38 7.00 -5.46 -3.76
N VAL A 39 6.21 -6.49 -4.09
CA VAL A 39 5.09 -6.40 -5.04
C VAL A 39 3.80 -6.63 -4.28
N ASN A 40 2.90 -5.66 -4.33
CA ASN A 40 1.53 -5.75 -3.86
C ASN A 40 0.62 -5.84 -5.10
N VAL A 41 -0.16 -6.92 -5.25
CA VAL A 41 -0.98 -7.17 -6.44
C VAL A 41 -2.41 -7.56 -6.06
N ARG A 42 -3.41 -7.02 -6.78
CA ARG A 42 -4.83 -7.38 -6.62
C ARG A 42 -5.14 -8.68 -7.38
N ASP A 43 -4.80 -9.80 -6.77
CA ASP A 43 -5.06 -11.15 -7.30
C ASP A 43 -6.39 -11.75 -6.78
N SER A 44 -6.73 -12.95 -7.24
CA SER A 44 -7.97 -13.65 -6.93
C SER A 44 -8.24 -13.83 -5.43
N ASP A 45 -7.21 -13.91 -4.58
CA ASP A 45 -7.38 -14.14 -3.14
C ASP A 45 -7.98 -12.93 -2.41
N VAL A 46 -7.85 -11.73 -2.99
CA VAL A 46 -8.22 -10.46 -2.37
C VAL A 46 -9.10 -9.57 -3.24
N ARG A 47 -9.28 -9.91 -4.52
CA ARG A 47 -9.97 -9.10 -5.54
C ARG A 47 -11.37 -8.68 -5.10
N ASP A 48 -12.08 -9.57 -4.42
CA ASP A 48 -13.46 -9.41 -3.95
C ASP A 48 -13.55 -8.79 -2.54
N SER A 49 -12.48 -8.15 -2.06
CA SER A 49 -12.48 -7.52 -0.74
C SER A 49 -13.56 -6.44 -0.61
N LEU A 50 -14.33 -6.54 0.48
CA LEU A 50 -15.27 -5.52 0.91
C LEU A 50 -14.61 -4.17 1.17
N MET A 51 -13.30 -4.17 1.44
CA MET A 51 -12.49 -2.98 1.76
C MET A 51 -11.86 -2.35 0.51
N THR A 52 -12.62 -2.32 -0.59
CA THR A 52 -12.23 -1.64 -1.82
C THR A 52 -12.87 -0.25 -1.86
N LEU A 53 -12.04 0.78 -1.99
CA LEU A 53 -12.47 2.14 -2.32
C LEU A 53 -11.67 2.60 -3.54
N THR A 54 -12.33 3.13 -4.56
CA THR A 54 -11.68 3.51 -5.83
C THR A 54 -12.14 4.91 -6.24
N THR A 55 -11.17 5.79 -6.49
CA THR A 55 -11.37 7.13 -7.05
C THR A 55 -10.64 7.32 -8.37
N LEU A 56 -9.56 6.57 -8.60
CA LEU A 56 -8.77 6.63 -9.83
C LEU A 56 -9.41 5.78 -10.93
N ASP A 57 -9.37 6.31 -12.16
CA ASP A 57 -9.80 5.63 -13.39
C ASP A 57 -8.68 5.79 -14.44
N PRO A 58 -8.08 4.71 -14.96
CA PRO A 58 -8.25 3.31 -14.54
C PRO A 58 -7.87 3.08 -13.06
N PRO A 59 -8.41 2.05 -12.38
CA PRO A 59 -8.08 1.76 -10.99
C PRO A 59 -6.65 1.25 -10.81
N VAL A 60 -6.08 1.44 -9.62
CA VAL A 60 -4.81 0.81 -9.25
C VAL A 60 -5.03 -0.68 -9.01
N GLN A 61 -4.21 -1.50 -9.65
CA GLN A 61 -4.27 -2.97 -9.59
C GLN A 61 -3.01 -3.59 -8.95
N ALA A 62 -1.90 -2.85 -8.94
CA ALA A 62 -0.70 -3.25 -8.21
C ALA A 62 0.11 -2.04 -7.74
N LEU A 63 0.91 -2.25 -6.71
CA LEU A 63 1.92 -1.32 -6.23
C LEU A 63 3.26 -2.04 -6.09
N VAL A 64 4.30 -1.46 -6.66
CA VAL A 64 5.67 -1.99 -6.59
C VAL A 64 6.53 -1.03 -5.78
N SER A 65 7.06 -1.51 -4.66
CA SER A 65 7.98 -0.75 -3.81
C SER A 65 9.41 -1.15 -4.11
N LEU A 66 10.23 -0.17 -4.49
CA LEU A 66 11.65 -0.30 -4.81
C LEU A 66 12.47 0.46 -3.79
N TRP A 67 13.53 -0.14 -3.26
CA TRP A 67 14.55 0.61 -2.52
C TRP A 67 15.77 0.75 -3.41
N THR A 68 16.34 1.94 -3.44
CA THR A 68 17.44 2.33 -4.33
C THR A 68 18.42 3.24 -3.59
N GLN A 69 19.64 3.39 -4.12
CA GLN A 69 20.54 4.44 -3.65
C GLN A 69 20.18 5.82 -4.23
N GLN A 70 19.56 5.84 -5.41
CA GLN A 70 19.26 7.06 -6.18
C GLN A 70 17.95 6.86 -6.95
N TYR A 71 16.92 7.63 -6.67
CA TYR A 71 15.61 7.53 -7.34
C TYR A 71 15.68 7.91 -8.83
N TYR A 72 16.72 8.62 -9.24
CA TYR A 72 16.97 9.06 -10.62
C TYR A 72 18.05 8.23 -11.33
N GLY A 73 18.53 7.16 -10.70
CA GLY A 73 19.53 6.27 -11.29
C GLY A 73 18.93 5.26 -12.25
N ASP A 74 19.79 4.64 -13.06
CA ASP A 74 19.42 3.69 -14.13
C ASP A 74 18.51 2.55 -13.65
N GLN A 75 18.76 2.02 -12.44
CA GLN A 75 17.93 0.95 -11.87
C GLN A 75 16.44 1.34 -11.77
N VAL A 76 16.15 2.59 -11.38
CA VAL A 76 14.76 3.06 -11.29
C VAL A 76 14.20 3.34 -12.67
N LEU A 77 14.98 3.95 -13.57
CA LEU A 77 14.53 4.21 -14.95
C LEU A 77 14.15 2.91 -15.67
N MET A 78 15.00 1.88 -15.58
CA MET A 78 14.72 0.55 -16.15
C MET A 78 13.51 -0.12 -15.50
N ALA A 79 13.34 0.02 -14.17
CA ALA A 79 12.16 -0.51 -13.49
C ALA A 79 10.87 0.18 -13.95
N LEU A 80 10.89 1.50 -14.14
CA LEU A 80 9.74 2.26 -14.63
C LEU A 80 9.39 1.89 -16.08
N GLU A 81 10.38 1.73 -16.95
CA GLU A 81 10.17 1.25 -18.32
C GLU A 81 9.51 -0.13 -18.33
N LEU A 82 10.05 -1.08 -17.55
CA LEU A 82 9.52 -2.43 -17.44
C LEU A 82 8.08 -2.46 -16.90
N LEU A 83 7.79 -1.69 -15.85
CA LEU A 83 6.45 -1.58 -15.27
C LEU A 83 5.47 -0.86 -16.20
N GLY A 84 5.95 0.08 -17.02
CA GLY A 84 5.17 0.79 -18.02
C GLY A 84 4.60 -0.13 -19.10
N HIS A 85 5.24 -1.28 -19.36
CA HIS A 85 4.71 -2.30 -20.26
C HIS A 85 3.58 -3.16 -19.66
N GLN A 86 3.35 -3.07 -18.34
CA GLN A 86 2.39 -3.90 -17.62
C GLN A 86 1.09 -3.17 -17.24
N ALA A 87 0.97 -1.88 -17.55
CA ALA A 87 -0.17 -1.06 -17.16
C ALA A 87 -0.52 -0.04 -18.24
N GLU A 88 -1.75 0.46 -18.21
CA GLU A 88 -2.18 1.57 -19.07
C GLU A 88 -1.55 2.88 -18.59
N GLU A 89 -1.51 3.06 -17.27
CA GLU A 89 -0.87 4.21 -16.63
C GLU A 89 -0.03 3.76 -15.44
N ILE A 90 1.18 4.30 -15.33
CA ILE A 90 2.01 4.18 -14.12
C ILE A 90 2.19 5.55 -13.48
N ALA A 91 2.30 5.56 -12.16
CA ALA A 91 2.75 6.75 -11.42
C ALA A 91 3.76 6.36 -10.34
N ALA A 92 4.90 7.03 -10.31
CA ALA A 92 5.96 6.75 -9.36
C ALA A 92 6.13 7.89 -8.35
N TYR A 93 6.37 7.52 -7.09
CA TYR A 93 6.48 8.46 -5.98
C TYR A 93 7.75 8.18 -5.18
N LEU A 94 8.56 9.20 -4.95
CA LEU A 94 9.61 9.16 -3.94
C LEU A 94 8.96 9.32 -2.57
N VAL A 95 9.26 8.42 -1.63
CA VAL A 95 8.63 8.40 -0.32
C VAL A 95 9.63 8.31 0.83
N THR A 96 9.23 8.80 2.00
CA THR A 96 9.85 8.43 3.27
C THR A 96 9.02 7.34 3.94
N GLU A 97 9.68 6.32 4.47
CA GLU A 97 9.01 5.18 5.10
C GLU A 97 9.07 5.26 6.63
N SER A 98 7.99 4.87 7.29
CA SER A 98 7.90 4.65 8.74
C SER A 98 7.05 3.41 9.00
N ALA A 99 7.43 2.58 9.96
CA ALA A 99 6.70 1.34 10.28
C ALA A 99 6.26 1.33 11.75
N PRO A 100 5.17 2.05 12.12
CA PRO A 100 4.61 2.01 13.46
C PRO A 100 4.33 0.60 13.98
N LEU A 101 3.91 -0.30 13.08
CA LEU A 101 3.76 -1.73 13.35
C LEU A 101 4.46 -2.50 12.23
N PRO A 102 5.74 -2.88 12.40
CA PRO A 102 6.49 -3.58 11.34
C PRO A 102 5.79 -4.89 10.92
N PRO A 103 5.66 -5.19 9.62
CA PRO A 103 5.09 -6.45 9.17
C PRO A 103 5.91 -7.65 9.70
N PRO A 104 5.26 -8.77 10.03
CA PRO A 104 5.97 -9.97 10.45
C PRO A 104 6.87 -10.51 9.32
N PRO A 105 7.96 -11.22 9.66
CA PRO A 105 8.79 -11.90 8.65
C PRO A 105 7.94 -12.81 7.76
N THR A 106 8.20 -12.75 6.45
CA THR A 106 7.57 -13.60 5.44
C THR A 106 8.69 -14.19 4.57
N PRO A 107 8.61 -15.47 4.16
CA PRO A 107 9.57 -16.04 3.22
C PRO A 107 9.63 -15.23 1.91
N LEU A 108 10.85 -15.09 1.37
CA LEU A 108 11.05 -14.27 0.18
C LEU A 108 10.40 -14.91 -1.05
N GLY A 109 9.68 -14.11 -1.84
CA GLY A 109 8.96 -14.54 -3.04
C GLY A 109 7.66 -15.29 -2.77
N GLU A 110 7.32 -15.55 -1.52
CA GLU A 110 6.05 -16.15 -1.13
C GLU A 110 5.02 -15.08 -0.77
N ARG A 111 3.74 -15.46 -0.90
CA ARG A 111 2.62 -14.61 -0.51
C ARG A 111 2.64 -14.44 1.02
N ALA A 112 2.67 -13.21 1.51
CA ALA A 112 2.45 -12.94 2.92
C ALA A 112 1.04 -13.43 3.32
N PRO A 113 0.87 -13.96 4.55
CA PRO A 113 -0.46 -14.28 5.05
C PRO A 113 -1.37 -13.05 5.02
N GLY A 114 -2.66 -13.26 4.75
CA GLY A 114 -3.68 -12.21 4.90
C GLY A 114 -3.89 -11.30 3.68
N LEU A 115 -4.53 -10.16 3.95
CA LEU A 115 -4.79 -9.05 3.04
C LEU A 115 -3.79 -7.94 3.32
N SER A 116 -3.14 -7.40 2.29
CA SER A 116 -2.38 -6.15 2.33
C SER A 116 -3.22 -5.06 1.67
N ASN A 117 -3.89 -4.21 2.45
CA ASN A 117 -4.67 -3.11 1.91
C ASN A 117 -3.79 -1.89 1.74
N MET A 118 -3.75 -1.35 0.52
CA MET A 118 -2.92 -0.20 0.17
C MET A 118 -3.81 1.05 0.13
N ALA A 119 -3.71 1.89 1.16
CA ALA A 119 -4.47 3.13 1.28
C ALA A 119 -3.70 4.31 0.65
N LEU A 120 -4.28 4.92 -0.39
CA LEU A 120 -3.71 6.09 -1.10
C LEU A 120 -4.36 7.36 -0.56
N LEU A 121 -3.65 8.05 0.32
CA LEU A 121 -4.15 9.20 1.05
C LEU A 121 -3.94 10.50 0.29
N ARG A 122 -4.95 11.37 0.32
CA ARG A 122 -4.90 12.73 -0.21
C ARG A 122 -5.24 13.72 0.89
N ARG A 123 -4.37 14.72 1.06
CA ARG A 123 -4.59 15.82 1.99
C ARG A 123 -5.64 16.76 1.41
N PRO A 124 -6.65 17.17 2.18
CA PRO A 124 -7.59 18.21 1.75
C PRO A 124 -6.86 19.50 1.36
N PRO A 125 -7.31 20.20 0.30
CA PRO A 125 -6.63 21.40 -0.20
C PRO A 125 -6.65 22.56 0.80
N ASP A 126 -7.61 22.57 1.73
CA ASP A 126 -7.80 23.55 2.80
C ASP A 126 -7.09 23.15 4.12
N MET A 127 -6.35 22.04 4.14
CA MET A 127 -5.58 21.59 5.29
C MET A 127 -4.08 21.74 5.02
N ASP A 128 -3.38 22.49 5.89
CA ASP A 128 -1.92 22.57 5.80
C ASP A 128 -1.24 21.24 6.17
N GLU A 129 0.01 21.09 5.73
CA GLU A 129 0.78 19.85 5.90
C GLU A 129 1.04 19.51 7.37
N PRO A 130 1.55 20.44 8.20
CA PRO A 130 1.82 20.11 9.60
C PRO A 130 0.57 19.66 10.35
N THR A 131 -0.58 20.30 10.10
CA THR A 131 -1.87 19.91 10.69
C THR A 131 -2.29 18.53 10.20
N TRP A 132 -2.19 18.26 8.90
CA TRP A 132 -2.53 16.96 8.33
C TRP A 132 -1.67 15.84 8.91
N LEU A 133 -0.35 16.03 8.99
CA LEU A 133 0.59 15.08 9.60
C LEU A 133 0.31 14.88 11.09
N SER A 134 0.02 15.94 11.85
CA SER A 134 -0.35 15.81 13.26
C SER A 134 -1.60 14.96 13.44
N ARG A 135 -2.64 15.19 12.63
CA ARG A 135 -3.90 14.43 12.72
C ARG A 135 -3.74 12.99 12.22
N TRP A 136 -2.92 12.77 11.19
CA TRP A 136 -2.68 11.44 10.67
C TRP A 136 -1.72 10.62 11.56
N HIS A 137 -0.48 11.05 11.72
CA HIS A 137 0.54 10.32 12.49
C HIS A 137 0.21 10.30 13.99
N GLY A 138 -0.14 11.45 14.57
CA GLY A 138 -0.33 11.58 16.02
C GLY A 138 -1.67 11.03 16.52
N ASN A 139 -2.74 11.17 15.74
CA ASN A 139 -4.09 10.87 16.20
C ASN A 139 -4.70 9.64 15.53
N HIS A 140 -4.71 9.58 14.18
CA HIS A 140 -5.34 8.46 13.48
C HIS A 140 -4.54 7.16 13.58
N THR A 141 -3.20 7.22 13.51
CA THR A 141 -2.37 5.99 13.50
C THR A 141 -2.61 5.10 14.73
N PRO A 142 -2.63 5.60 15.98
CA PRO A 142 -2.98 4.79 17.14
C PRO A 142 -4.42 4.24 17.09
N VAL A 143 -5.37 5.01 16.56
CA VAL A 143 -6.77 4.57 16.42
C VAL A 143 -6.87 3.43 15.41
N ALA A 144 -6.22 3.54 14.26
CA ALA A 144 -6.23 2.49 13.24
C ALA A 144 -5.73 1.15 13.81
N ILE A 145 -4.54 1.18 14.43
CA ILE A 145 -3.94 -0.01 15.05
C ILE A 145 -4.82 -0.60 16.17
N ALA A 146 -5.50 0.22 16.96
CA ALA A 146 -6.31 -0.26 18.08
C ALA A 146 -7.71 -0.76 17.67
N THR A 147 -8.28 -0.20 16.60
CA THR A 147 -9.68 -0.43 16.21
C THR A 147 -9.84 -1.43 15.08
N GLN A 148 -8.76 -1.77 14.39
CA GLN A 148 -8.73 -2.80 13.36
C GLN A 148 -7.92 -4.02 13.80
N SER A 149 -8.08 -5.14 13.09
CA SER A 149 -7.27 -6.36 13.28
C SER A 149 -5.90 -6.29 12.59
N THR A 150 -5.37 -5.08 12.41
CA THR A 150 -4.12 -4.85 11.70
C THR A 150 -2.94 -5.49 12.44
N PHE A 151 -2.17 -6.32 11.75
CA PHE A 151 -0.94 -6.92 12.28
C PHE A 151 0.33 -6.38 11.63
N GLY A 152 0.21 -5.46 10.68
CA GLY A 152 1.32 -4.69 10.13
C GLY A 152 0.82 -3.38 9.53
N TYR A 153 1.56 -2.29 9.76
CA TYR A 153 1.18 -0.93 9.40
C TYR A 153 2.44 -0.14 9.00
N VAL A 154 2.59 0.14 7.71
CA VAL A 154 3.71 0.89 7.13
C VAL A 154 3.20 2.15 6.45
N GLN A 155 3.75 3.29 6.83
CA GLN A 155 3.42 4.61 6.31
C GLN A 155 4.49 5.07 5.33
N ASN A 156 4.06 5.53 4.16
CA ASN A 156 4.94 6.10 3.15
C ASN A 156 4.46 7.51 2.84
N TYR A 157 5.08 8.52 3.46
CA TYR A 157 4.81 9.91 3.12
C TYR A 157 5.43 10.25 1.76
N VAL A 158 4.63 10.79 0.83
CA VAL A 158 5.09 11.12 -0.52
C VAL A 158 5.85 12.43 -0.48
N VAL A 159 7.15 12.35 -0.77
CA VAL A 159 8.02 13.53 -0.92
C VAL A 159 7.69 14.25 -2.23
N ARG A 160 7.52 13.48 -3.32
CA ARG A 160 7.10 13.99 -4.64
C ARG A 160 6.79 12.88 -5.63
N ALA A 161 6.04 13.22 -6.67
CA ALA A 161 5.93 12.41 -7.88
C ALA A 161 7.24 12.42 -8.70
N LEU A 162 7.48 11.33 -9.42
CA LEU A 162 8.64 11.11 -10.29
C LEU A 162 8.26 10.92 -11.76
N THR A 163 6.98 10.68 -12.06
CA THR A 163 6.45 10.58 -13.43
C THR A 163 5.58 11.79 -13.74
N GLU A 164 5.52 12.15 -15.02
CA GLU A 164 4.61 13.20 -15.49
C GLU A 164 3.15 12.78 -15.24
N ASN A 165 2.29 13.77 -14.96
CA ASN A 165 0.85 13.57 -14.75
C ASN A 165 0.47 12.58 -13.64
N ALA A 166 1.39 12.24 -12.73
CA ALA A 166 1.09 11.41 -11.57
C ALA A 166 -0.09 12.02 -10.78
N PRO A 167 -1.14 11.23 -10.48
CA PRO A 167 -2.23 11.70 -9.62
C PRO A 167 -1.70 12.21 -8.29
N VAL A 168 -2.37 13.22 -7.73
CA VAL A 168 -1.99 13.71 -6.40
C VAL A 168 -2.25 12.61 -5.38
N ILE A 169 -1.17 12.15 -4.73
CA ILE A 169 -1.16 11.25 -3.58
C ILE A 169 -0.17 11.85 -2.59
N ASN A 170 -0.60 12.06 -1.34
CA ASN A 170 0.22 12.64 -0.29
C ASN A 170 0.85 11.58 0.63
N ALA A 171 0.23 10.40 0.73
CA ALA A 171 0.83 9.25 1.38
C ALA A 171 0.26 7.92 0.86
N ILE A 172 1.02 6.85 1.07
CA ILE A 172 0.65 5.47 0.76
C ILE A 172 0.84 4.64 2.03
N VAL A 173 -0.22 4.04 2.54
CA VAL A 173 -0.17 3.18 3.73
C VAL A 173 -0.37 1.73 3.32
N GLU A 174 0.50 0.85 3.80
CA GLU A 174 0.34 -0.60 3.69
C GLU A 174 -0.16 -1.12 5.04
N GLU A 175 -1.37 -1.71 5.03
CA GLU A 175 -2.02 -2.25 6.22
C GLU A 175 -2.27 -3.75 6.01
N LEU A 176 -1.77 -4.59 6.93
CA LEU A 176 -1.91 -6.04 6.85
C LEU A 176 -2.99 -6.55 7.80
N PHE A 177 -3.94 -7.32 7.27
CA PHE A 177 -5.09 -7.87 7.99
C PHE A 177 -5.22 -9.38 7.79
N PRO A 178 -5.86 -10.13 8.71
CA PRO A 178 -6.21 -11.53 8.50
C PRO A 178 -7.00 -11.72 7.19
N ILE A 179 -6.85 -12.87 6.53
CA ILE A 179 -7.46 -13.10 5.21
C ILE A 179 -8.99 -13.05 5.26
N GLU A 180 -9.57 -13.39 6.41
CA GLU A 180 -10.99 -13.32 6.71
C GLU A 180 -11.54 -11.88 6.55
N SER A 181 -10.68 -10.87 6.66
CA SER A 181 -11.03 -9.45 6.48
C SER A 181 -11.39 -9.09 5.03
N VAL A 182 -11.09 -9.96 4.06
CA VAL A 182 -11.58 -9.80 2.68
C VAL A 182 -13.10 -9.80 2.65
N SER A 183 -13.75 -10.67 3.43
CA SER A 183 -15.20 -10.90 3.36
C SER A 183 -15.96 -10.58 4.66
N SER A 184 -15.28 -10.15 5.72
CA SER A 184 -15.90 -9.90 7.03
C SER A 184 -15.44 -8.60 7.67
N LEU A 185 -16.39 -7.68 7.93
CA LEU A 185 -16.15 -6.47 8.71
C LEU A 185 -15.78 -6.79 10.17
N HIS A 186 -16.37 -7.83 10.76
CA HIS A 186 -15.98 -8.29 12.09
C HIS A 186 -14.51 -8.70 12.13
N ALA A 187 -14.06 -9.44 11.11
CA ALA A 187 -12.64 -9.80 11.00
C ALA A 187 -11.76 -8.57 10.77
N PHE A 188 -12.14 -7.66 9.87
CA PHE A 188 -11.38 -6.44 9.58
C PHE A 188 -11.22 -5.51 10.79
N PHE A 189 -12.29 -5.32 11.57
CA PHE A 189 -12.26 -4.50 12.79
C PHE A 189 -11.78 -5.28 14.04
N GLY A 190 -11.62 -6.60 13.94
CA GLY A 190 -11.32 -7.46 15.10
C GLY A 190 -12.40 -7.39 16.18
N ALA A 191 -13.66 -7.21 15.77
CA ALA A 191 -14.78 -6.98 16.66
C ALA A 191 -15.32 -8.29 17.24
N ALA A 192 -15.60 -8.30 18.54
CA ALA A 192 -16.15 -9.48 19.23
C ALA A 192 -17.65 -9.71 18.95
N ASP A 193 -18.40 -8.63 18.75
CA ASP A 193 -19.84 -8.60 18.46
C ASP A 193 -20.23 -7.30 17.71
N ASP A 194 -21.50 -7.18 17.35
CA ASP A 194 -22.03 -6.04 16.60
C ASP A 194 -21.87 -4.69 17.34
N ALA A 195 -21.93 -4.69 18.67
CA ALA A 195 -21.81 -3.47 19.46
C ALA A 195 -20.34 -2.98 19.48
N ASP A 196 -19.40 -3.91 19.61
CA ASP A 196 -17.97 -3.63 19.47
C ASP A 196 -17.63 -3.19 18.05
N LEU A 197 -18.19 -3.85 17.03
CA LEU A 197 -18.02 -3.45 15.63
C LEU A 197 -18.48 -2.01 15.40
N GLN A 198 -19.67 -1.66 15.86
CA GLN A 198 -20.21 -0.31 15.74
C GLN A 198 -19.30 0.73 16.40
N SER A 199 -18.85 0.47 17.64
CA SER A 199 -17.94 1.35 18.39
C SER A 199 -16.60 1.57 17.66
N ARG A 200 -16.01 0.51 17.10
CA ARG A 200 -14.75 0.58 16.35
C ARG A 200 -14.91 1.34 15.03
N MET A 201 -16.01 1.09 14.31
CA MET A 201 -16.34 1.81 13.08
C MET A 201 -16.54 3.30 13.34
N GLU A 202 -17.22 3.68 14.41
CA GLU A 202 -17.42 5.09 14.78
C GLU A 202 -16.09 5.81 15.05
N GLN A 203 -15.18 5.18 15.79
CA GLN A 203 -13.84 5.71 16.03
C GLN A 203 -13.03 5.83 14.73
N MET A 204 -13.13 4.84 13.84
CA MET A 204 -12.46 4.86 12.54
C MET A 204 -12.98 5.99 11.65
N VAL A 205 -14.31 6.15 11.53
CA VAL A 205 -14.94 7.23 10.78
C VAL A 205 -14.55 8.60 11.34
N ALA A 206 -14.60 8.77 12.67
CA ALA A 206 -14.22 10.03 13.30
C ALA A 206 -12.75 10.37 13.05
N SER A 207 -11.84 9.39 13.18
CA SER A 207 -10.41 9.61 12.98
C SER A 207 -10.06 9.88 11.51
N THR A 208 -10.65 9.16 10.56
CA THR A 208 -10.43 9.38 9.11
C THR A 208 -11.00 10.71 8.63
N ALA A 209 -12.16 11.12 9.14
CA ALA A 209 -12.74 12.43 8.87
C ALA A 209 -11.84 13.58 9.35
N ALA A 210 -11.15 13.41 10.47
CA ALA A 210 -10.29 14.46 11.02
C ALA A 210 -9.14 14.87 10.08
N PHE A 211 -8.63 13.97 9.22
CA PHE A 211 -7.55 14.27 8.27
C PHE A 211 -7.96 14.13 6.78
N GLY A 212 -9.26 13.94 6.51
CA GLY A 212 -9.83 13.97 5.15
C GLY A 212 -9.78 12.65 4.37
N ALA A 213 -9.36 11.56 4.99
CA ALA A 213 -9.29 10.24 4.37
C ALA A 213 -10.66 9.55 4.20
N ASN A 214 -11.75 10.18 4.61
CA ASN A 214 -13.11 9.67 4.43
C ASN A 214 -13.76 10.07 3.09
N VAL A 215 -13.09 10.89 2.28
CA VAL A 215 -13.67 11.43 1.02
C VAL A 215 -12.91 11.01 -0.22
N ASN A 216 -11.59 11.22 -0.25
CA ASN A 216 -10.79 11.10 -1.47
C ASN A 216 -9.61 10.13 -1.29
N ILE A 217 -9.96 8.88 -1.00
CA ILE A 217 -9.02 7.79 -0.72
C ILE A 217 -9.26 6.65 -1.71
N ASP A 218 -8.17 6.00 -2.13
CA ASP A 218 -8.26 4.65 -2.70
C ASP A 218 -7.81 3.65 -1.63
N ALA A 219 -8.55 2.56 -1.45
CA ALA A 219 -8.16 1.41 -0.66
C ALA A 219 -8.07 0.23 -1.62
N VAL A 220 -6.84 -0.19 -1.93
CA VAL A 220 -6.54 -1.19 -2.94
C VAL A 220 -6.22 -2.51 -2.24
N PRO A 221 -7.12 -3.51 -2.28
CA PRO A 221 -6.83 -4.80 -1.67
C PRO A 221 -5.78 -5.54 -2.49
N THR A 222 -4.70 -5.97 -1.84
CA THR A 222 -3.59 -6.66 -2.50
C THR A 222 -3.10 -7.85 -1.69
N SER A 223 -2.53 -8.81 -2.40
CA SER A 223 -1.63 -9.81 -1.86
C SER A 223 -0.21 -9.26 -1.90
N ARG A 224 0.56 -9.47 -0.83
CA ARG A 224 1.91 -8.91 -0.65
C ARG A 224 2.98 -9.98 -0.88
N TYR A 225 3.98 -9.66 -1.68
CA TYR A 225 5.13 -10.50 -1.99
C TYR A 225 6.42 -9.73 -1.71
N LEU A 226 7.16 -10.13 -0.68
CA LEU A 226 8.47 -9.56 -0.38
C LEU A 226 9.54 -10.36 -1.11
N TYR A 227 10.29 -9.76 -2.02
CA TYR A 227 11.36 -10.47 -2.74
C TYR A 227 12.75 -10.13 -2.22
N ARG A 228 12.92 -8.93 -1.67
CA ARG A 228 14.15 -8.51 -1.01
C ARG A 228 13.86 -7.42 0.00
N SER A 229 14.38 -7.58 1.21
CA SER A 229 14.32 -6.56 2.25
C SER A 229 15.62 -5.74 2.25
N PRO A 230 15.53 -4.40 2.27
CA PRO A 230 16.70 -3.54 2.48
C PRO A 230 17.04 -3.40 3.97
N PHE A 231 16.18 -3.92 4.86
CA PHE A 231 16.36 -3.94 6.30
C PHE A 231 16.98 -5.28 6.71
N GLN A 232 17.98 -5.22 7.58
CA GLN A 232 18.54 -6.43 8.20
C GLN A 232 17.43 -7.12 9.01
N ALA A 233 17.33 -8.45 8.87
CA ALA A 233 16.57 -9.23 9.83
C ALA A 233 17.21 -9.02 11.20
N GLY A 234 16.47 -8.42 12.14
CA GLY A 234 16.88 -8.43 13.54
C GLY A 234 17.09 -9.87 14.01
N PRO A 235 17.89 -10.11 15.06
CA PRO A 235 18.01 -11.46 15.61
C PRO A 235 16.62 -11.97 15.99
N ALA A 236 16.32 -13.19 15.53
CA ALA A 236 15.10 -13.92 15.86
C ALA A 236 15.04 -14.30 17.35
#